data_AF-A0AAU8GBA2-F1
#
_entry.id   AF-A0AAU8GBA2-F1
#
_cell.length_a   1.000
_cell.length_b   1.000
_cell.length_c   1.000
_cell.angle_alpha   90.00
_cell.angle_beta   90.00
_cell.angle_gamma   90.00
#
_symmetry.space_group_name_H-M   'P 1'
#
loop_
_entity.id
_entity.type
_entity.pdbx_description
1 polymer ?
#
loop_
_entity_poly.entity_id
_entity_poly.type
_entity_poly.pdbx_seq_one_letter_code
_entity_poly.pdbx_strand_id
1 'polypeptide(L)'
;MPGQLDLFQGIKLTEPETKTTVRLGQRAAQVALRQKQQIAAIRLMEILHELEGKDIFIGSYSAGGGHFWLANLKLSRLRVESFRTERDESVPPSVVVLWGARDACIRIFVDCLSGVREQEYQEYHHYLLDFWNGFGESPINNYRSHYACLAVTKFKDQ
;
A
#
# COMPACT_ATOMS: atom_id res chain seq x y z
N MET A 1 34.20 25.92 33.15
CA MET A 1 33.51 24.63 32.95
C MET A 1 32.27 24.91 32.13
N PRO A 2 32.36 24.95 30.78
CA PRO A 2 31.19 25.13 29.94
C PRO A 2 30.35 23.85 30.04
N GLY A 3 29.09 24.02 30.42
CA GLY A 3 28.17 22.92 30.69
C GLY A 3 27.77 22.18 29.42
N GLN A 4 27.46 20.90 29.60
CA GLN A 4 26.98 19.89 28.63
C GLN A 4 25.72 20.28 27.81
N LEU A 5 25.28 21.53 27.87
CA LEU A 5 24.09 22.06 27.18
C LEU A 5 24.39 22.64 25.79
N ASP A 6 25.67 22.75 25.40
CA ASP A 6 26.08 23.29 24.08
C ASP A 6 26.05 22.26 22.93
N LEU A 7 25.77 20.98 23.21
CA LEU A 7 25.84 19.92 22.19
C LEU A 7 24.70 19.94 21.15
N PHE A 8 23.64 20.73 21.39
CA PHE A 8 22.41 20.72 20.57
C PHE A 8 22.01 22.09 20.00
N GLN A 9 22.86 23.12 20.15
CA GLN A 9 22.60 24.42 19.50
C GLN A 9 22.88 24.32 18.00
N GLY A 10 21.81 24.14 17.20
CA GLY A 10 21.86 24.17 15.74
C GLY A 10 21.24 22.98 15.03
N ILE A 11 20.84 21.94 15.76
CA ILE A 11 20.09 20.81 15.19
C ILE A 11 18.62 21.22 15.19
N LYS A 12 18.06 21.50 14.01
CA LYS A 12 16.59 21.50 13.84
C LYS A 12 16.11 20.08 14.17
N LEU A 13 15.66 19.87 15.40
CA LEU A 13 14.94 18.67 15.80
C LEU A 13 13.76 18.54 14.85
N THR A 14 13.80 17.53 13.98
CA THR A 14 12.68 17.19 13.10
C THR A 14 11.44 17.02 13.97
N GLU A 15 10.38 17.77 13.67
CA GLU A 15 9.16 17.73 14.47
C GLU A 15 8.70 16.27 14.64
N PRO A 16 8.35 15.83 15.87
CA PRO A 16 7.91 14.48 16.08
C PRO A 16 6.66 14.21 15.26
N GLU A 17 6.67 13.08 14.54
CA GLU A 17 5.59 12.71 13.62
C GLU A 17 4.22 12.76 14.30
N THR A 18 3.22 13.27 13.57
CA THR A 18 1.84 13.26 14.04
C THR A 18 1.34 11.82 14.06
N LYS A 19 1.48 11.15 15.21
CA LYS A 19 0.98 9.79 15.39
C LYS A 19 -0.54 9.81 15.44
N THR A 20 -1.18 9.00 14.60
CA THR A 20 -2.62 8.84 14.63
C THR A 20 -2.99 7.91 15.77
N THR A 21 -3.83 8.37 16.70
CA THR A 21 -4.37 7.51 17.75
C THR A 21 -5.54 6.72 17.18
N VAL A 22 -5.38 5.41 17.08
CA VAL A 22 -6.43 4.49 16.65
C VAL A 22 -7.01 3.82 17.89
N ARG A 23 -8.34 3.83 18.04
CA ARG A 23 -9.04 3.26 19.20
C ARG A 23 -9.91 2.07 18.79
N LEU A 24 -9.87 1.01 19.59
CA LEU A 24 -10.77 -0.14 19.53
C LEU A 24 -11.30 -0.43 20.94
N GLY A 25 -12.52 0.00 21.25
CA GLY A 25 -13.05 -0.07 22.61
C GLY A 25 -12.13 0.65 23.60
N GLN A 26 -11.59 -0.07 24.58
CA GLN A 26 -10.64 0.48 25.57
C GLN A 26 -9.17 0.47 25.12
N ARG A 27 -8.85 -0.14 23.97
CA ARG A 27 -7.47 -0.21 23.46
C ARG A 27 -7.18 0.98 22.57
N ALA A 28 -6.00 1.59 22.73
CA ALA A 28 -5.52 2.66 21.87
C ALA A 28 -4.07 2.37 21.42
N ALA A 29 -3.79 2.62 20.14
CA ALA A 29 -2.44 2.56 19.58
C ALA A 29 -2.12 3.87 18.88
N GLN A 30 -0.88 4.35 19.02
CA GLN A 30 -0.39 5.51 18.29
C GLN A 30 0.50 5.03 17.14
N VAL A 31 0.03 5.19 15.91
CA VAL A 31 0.73 4.72 14.71
C VAL A 31 0.96 5.89 13.77
N ALA A 32 2.18 6.00 13.23
CA ALA A 32 2.51 6.94 12.15
C ALA A 32 1.97 6.41 10.80
N LEU A 33 0.64 6.35 10.68
CA LEU A 33 -0.05 5.74 9.54
C LEU A 33 0.31 6.43 8.22
N ARG A 34 0.31 7.77 8.22
CA ARG A 34 0.58 8.56 7.02
C ARG A 34 1.96 8.26 6.43
N GLN A 35 2.99 8.19 7.26
CA GLN A 35 4.34 7.88 6.81
C GLN A 35 4.44 6.44 6.28
N LYS A 36 3.88 5.45 7.00
CA LYS A 36 3.84 4.06 6.54
C LYS A 36 3.15 3.93 5.19
N GLN A 37 2.01 4.60 5.04
CA GLN A 37 1.25 4.64 3.79
C GLN A 37 2.05 5.29 2.66
N GLN A 38 2.73 6.42 2.94
CA GLN A 38 3.59 7.07 1.96
C GLN A 38 4.74 6.16 1.49
N ILE A 39 5.44 5.50 2.42
CA ILE A 39 6.53 4.57 2.08
C ILE A 39 6.00 3.42 1.25
N ALA A 40 4.90 2.80 1.68
CA ALA A 40 4.29 1.69 0.96
C ALA A 40 3.81 2.11 -0.44
N ALA A 41 3.24 3.30 -0.57
CA ALA A 41 2.77 3.85 -1.83
C ALA A 41 3.92 4.14 -2.81
N ILE A 42 5.01 4.77 -2.34
CA ILE A 42 6.21 4.99 -3.15
C ILE A 42 6.72 3.66 -3.65
N ARG A 43 6.87 2.67 -2.75
CA ARG A 43 7.37 1.35 -3.13
C ARG A 43 6.46 0.64 -4.13
N LEU A 44 5.15 0.73 -3.95
CA LEU A 44 4.18 0.21 -4.92
C LEU A 44 4.37 0.85 -6.30
N MET A 45 4.53 2.17 -6.37
CA MET A 45 4.70 2.87 -7.65
C MET A 45 6.00 2.48 -8.36
N GLU A 46 7.09 2.27 -7.64
CA GLU A 46 8.35 1.76 -8.20
C GLU A 46 8.15 0.39 -8.86
N ILE A 47 7.53 -0.55 -8.13
CA ILE A 47 7.25 -1.91 -8.65
C ILE A 47 6.32 -1.82 -9.86
N LEU A 48 5.25 -1.04 -9.78
CA LEU A 48 4.29 -0.91 -10.88
C LEU A 48 4.94 -0.32 -12.13
N HIS A 49 5.87 0.63 -11.98
CA HIS A 49 6.65 1.16 -13.09
C HIS A 49 7.48 0.06 -13.78
N GLU A 50 8.09 -0.85 -13.01
CA GLU A 50 8.83 -1.99 -13.57
C GLU A 50 7.92 -3.03 -14.23
N LEU A 51 6.67 -3.14 -13.79
CA LEU A 51 5.69 -4.10 -14.31
C LEU A 51 4.88 -3.56 -15.51
N GLU A 52 4.93 -2.26 -15.78
CA GLU A 52 4.23 -1.62 -16.89
C GLU A 52 4.53 -2.33 -18.23
N GLY A 53 3.48 -2.59 -19.00
CA GLY A 53 3.54 -3.29 -20.29
C GLY A 53 3.66 -4.81 -20.19
N LYS A 54 3.91 -5.38 -19.00
CA LYS A 54 4.08 -6.84 -18.80
C LYS A 54 2.75 -7.50 -18.44
N ASP A 55 2.70 -8.81 -18.61
CA ASP A 55 1.59 -9.61 -18.10
C ASP A 55 1.78 -9.84 -16.60
N ILE A 56 0.78 -9.47 -15.80
CA ILE A 56 0.77 -9.73 -14.36
C ILE A 56 -0.44 -10.56 -13.98
N PHE A 57 -0.38 -11.16 -12.80
CA PHE A 57 -1.42 -12.02 -12.27
C PHE A 57 -1.81 -11.53 -10.88
N ILE A 58 -3.11 -11.41 -10.65
CA ILE A 58 -3.64 -10.84 -9.43
C ILE A 58 -4.29 -11.94 -8.61
N GLY A 59 -3.90 -12.01 -7.35
CA GLY A 59 -4.54 -12.79 -6.32
C GLY A 59 -5.22 -11.88 -5.31
N SER A 60 -6.38 -12.26 -4.81
CA SER A 60 -6.99 -11.56 -3.68
C SER A 60 -7.84 -12.50 -2.83
N TYR A 61 -7.74 -12.31 -1.52
CA TYR A 61 -8.64 -12.91 -0.56
C TYR A 61 -9.80 -11.96 -0.25
N SER A 62 -11.03 -12.48 -0.29
CA SER A 62 -12.20 -11.70 0.12
C SER A 62 -12.19 -11.47 1.63
N ALA A 63 -11.97 -10.22 2.03
CA ALA A 63 -12.00 -9.78 3.41
C ALA A 63 -13.36 -9.96 4.11
N GLY A 64 -14.45 -10.13 3.34
CA GLY A 64 -15.82 -10.17 3.84
C GLY A 64 -16.27 -11.53 4.38
N GLY A 65 -15.36 -12.43 4.74
CA GLY A 65 -15.69 -13.78 5.22
C GLY A 65 -16.10 -14.77 4.12
N GLY A 66 -15.79 -14.47 2.86
CA GLY A 66 -15.95 -15.43 1.78
C GLY A 66 -14.88 -16.52 1.86
N HIS A 67 -15.27 -17.80 1.80
CA HIS A 67 -14.35 -18.94 1.81
C HIS A 67 -13.62 -19.19 0.48
N PHE A 68 -13.64 -18.24 -0.45
CA PHE A 68 -13.02 -18.40 -1.77
C PHE A 68 -11.97 -17.33 -2.01
N TRP A 69 -10.93 -17.74 -2.74
CA TRP A 69 -9.80 -16.90 -3.12
C TRP A 69 -9.82 -16.72 -4.63
N LEU A 70 -9.69 -15.48 -5.10
CA LEU A 70 -9.47 -15.20 -6.51
C LEU A 70 -7.97 -15.34 -6.78
N ALA A 71 -7.57 -16.35 -7.54
CA ALA A 71 -6.17 -16.65 -7.83
C ALA A 71 -5.87 -16.44 -9.32
N ASN A 72 -4.67 -15.95 -9.61
CA ASN A 72 -4.10 -15.88 -10.95
C ASN A 72 -4.99 -15.17 -11.98
N LEU A 73 -5.70 -14.10 -11.58
CA LEU A 73 -6.41 -13.26 -12.53
C LEU A 73 -5.40 -12.50 -13.38
N LYS A 74 -5.28 -12.89 -14.64
CA LYS A 74 -4.33 -12.29 -15.57
C LYS A 74 -4.77 -10.89 -16.00
N LEU A 75 -3.92 -9.90 -15.77
CA LEU A 75 -3.95 -8.59 -16.43
C LEU A 75 -2.85 -8.57 -17.49
N SER A 76 -3.22 -8.79 -18.75
CA SER A 76 -2.27 -8.79 -19.86
C SER A 76 -1.92 -7.37 -20.30
N ARG A 77 -0.64 -7.12 -20.60
CA ARG A 77 -0.08 -5.80 -20.96
C ARG A 77 -0.54 -4.71 -20.00
N LEU A 78 -0.06 -4.82 -18.77
CA LEU A 78 -0.40 -3.91 -17.69
C LEU A 78 -0.26 -2.46 -18.14
N ARG A 79 -1.29 -1.65 -17.87
CA ARG A 79 -1.21 -0.20 -17.92
C ARG A 79 -1.59 0.38 -16.56
N VAL A 80 -0.77 1.25 -16.02
CA VAL A 80 -0.99 1.87 -14.71
C VAL A 80 -1.50 3.29 -14.91
N GLU A 81 -2.60 3.60 -14.25
CA GLU A 81 -3.14 4.95 -14.16
C GLU A 81 -3.22 5.36 -12.69
N SER A 82 -2.92 6.62 -12.38
CA SER A 82 -2.90 7.10 -11.00
C SER A 82 -3.70 8.39 -10.86
N PHE A 83 -4.45 8.48 -9.77
CA PHE A 83 -5.32 9.61 -9.46
C PHE A 83 -4.93 10.19 -8.10
N ARG A 84 -4.72 11.50 -8.09
CA ARG A 84 -4.29 12.25 -6.91
C ARG A 84 -5.45 13.12 -6.43
N THR A 85 -5.66 13.13 -5.12
CA THR A 85 -6.53 14.12 -4.49
C THR A 85 -5.75 15.38 -4.09
N GLU A 86 -4.48 15.23 -3.72
CA GLU A 86 -3.59 16.35 -3.42
C GLU A 86 -2.95 16.92 -4.70
N ARG A 87 -2.70 18.23 -4.73
CA ARG A 87 -2.02 18.92 -5.85
C ARG A 87 -0.51 18.72 -5.84
N ASP A 88 0.04 18.39 -4.68
CA ASP A 88 1.47 18.18 -4.51
C ASP A 88 1.90 16.83 -5.10
N GLU A 89 2.79 16.87 -6.09
CA GLU A 89 3.29 15.68 -6.78
C GLU A 89 4.21 14.82 -5.91
N SER A 90 4.78 15.38 -4.84
CA SER A 90 5.58 14.64 -3.87
C SER A 90 4.75 13.66 -3.03
N VAL A 91 3.43 13.90 -2.92
CA VAL A 91 2.53 13.01 -2.19
C VAL A 91 2.05 11.89 -3.10
N PRO A 92 2.21 10.61 -2.72
CA PRO A 92 1.77 9.48 -3.53
C PRO A 92 0.28 9.55 -3.91
N PRO A 93 -0.12 8.96 -5.05
CA PRO A 93 -1.50 8.99 -5.50
C PRO A 93 -2.44 8.33 -4.51
N SER A 94 -3.67 8.85 -4.41
CA SER A 94 -4.70 8.32 -3.51
C SER A 94 -5.32 7.04 -4.06
N VAL A 95 -5.40 6.94 -5.39
CA VAL A 95 -5.92 5.77 -6.10
C VAL A 95 -5.00 5.42 -7.25
N VAL A 96 -4.72 4.13 -7.39
CA VAL A 96 -4.02 3.56 -8.55
C VAL A 96 -4.96 2.57 -9.22
N VAL A 97 -5.01 2.59 -10.54
CA VAL A 97 -5.81 1.66 -11.35
C VAL A 97 -4.87 0.87 -12.24
N LEU A 98 -4.93 -0.45 -12.09
CA LEU A 98 -4.25 -1.41 -12.94
C LEU A 98 -5.20 -1.80 -14.06
N TRP A 99 -4.84 -1.52 -15.30
CA TRP A 99 -5.58 -1.89 -16.49
C TRP A 99 -4.91 -3.09 -17.17
N GLY A 100 -5.71 -4.06 -17.58
CA GLY A 100 -5.35 -5.11 -18.50
C GLY A 100 -6.10 -4.97 -19.83
N ALA A 101 -5.91 -5.94 -20.72
CA ALA A 101 -6.65 -5.98 -21.97
C ALA A 101 -8.17 -6.12 -21.76
N ARG A 102 -8.95 -5.66 -22.74
CA ARG A 102 -10.43 -5.74 -22.77
C ARG A 102 -11.09 -5.11 -21.53
N ASP A 103 -10.58 -3.94 -21.12
CA ASP A 103 -11.10 -3.14 -20.02
C ASP A 103 -11.12 -3.84 -18.64
N ALA A 104 -10.38 -4.94 -18.48
CA ALA A 104 -10.14 -5.53 -17.17
C ALA A 104 -9.40 -4.50 -16.30
N CYS A 105 -9.94 -4.18 -15.13
CA CYS A 105 -9.32 -3.19 -14.25
C CYS A 105 -9.40 -3.57 -12.78
N ILE A 106 -8.38 -3.16 -12.03
CA ILE A 106 -8.31 -3.32 -10.58
C ILE A 106 -7.95 -1.97 -9.99
N ARG A 107 -8.80 -1.50 -9.07
CA ARG A 107 -8.61 -0.24 -8.36
C ARG A 107 -8.00 -0.49 -6.99
N ILE A 108 -6.90 0.18 -6.71
CA ILE A 108 -6.15 0.12 -5.46
C ILE A 108 -6.30 1.45 -4.75
N PHE A 109 -6.80 1.40 -3.51
CA PHE A 109 -6.91 2.54 -2.62
C PHE A 109 -5.64 2.63 -1.77
N VAL A 110 -4.76 3.54 -2.14
CA VAL A 110 -3.41 3.67 -1.59
C VAL A 110 -3.43 4.32 -0.20
N ASP A 111 -4.48 5.07 0.10
CA ASP A 111 -4.78 5.61 1.44
C ASP A 111 -4.98 4.52 2.51
N CYS A 112 -5.21 3.27 2.10
CA CYS A 112 -5.32 2.12 2.99
C CYS A 112 -4.10 1.18 2.91
N LEU A 113 -3.12 1.46 2.05
CA LEU A 113 -1.95 0.61 1.86
C LEU A 113 -0.99 0.78 3.03
N SER A 114 -0.76 -0.27 3.80
CA SER A 114 0.06 -0.24 5.01
C SER A 114 1.47 -0.79 4.81
N GLY A 115 1.66 -1.61 3.78
CA GLY A 115 2.94 -2.23 3.46
C GLY A 115 2.94 -2.91 2.10
N VAL A 116 4.14 -3.06 1.55
CA VAL A 116 4.43 -3.85 0.35
C VAL A 116 5.55 -4.81 0.71
N ARG A 117 5.31 -6.11 0.51
CA ARG A 117 6.29 -7.17 0.76
C ARG A 117 6.65 -7.85 -0.54
N GLU A 118 7.91 -8.22 -0.69
CA GLU A 118 8.45 -8.81 -1.91
C GLU A 118 9.03 -10.17 -1.61
N GLN A 119 8.74 -11.11 -2.49
CA GLN A 119 9.25 -12.47 -2.41
C GLN A 119 9.63 -12.89 -3.82
N GLU A 120 10.87 -13.36 -3.95
CA GLU A 120 11.36 -13.94 -5.19
C GLU A 120 11.36 -15.45 -5.07
N TYR A 121 10.70 -16.10 -6.02
CA TYR A 121 10.70 -17.54 -6.19
C TYR A 121 11.41 -17.92 -7.49
N GLN A 122 11.69 -19.20 -7.67
CA GLN A 122 12.37 -19.71 -8.86
C GLN A 122 11.61 -19.34 -10.15
N GLU A 123 10.28 -19.40 -10.12
CA GLU A 123 9.43 -19.24 -11.32
C GLU A 123 8.73 -17.88 -11.41
N TYR A 124 8.68 -17.10 -10.33
CA TYR A 124 7.95 -15.83 -10.30
C TYR A 124 8.45 -14.86 -9.24
N HIS A 125 8.16 -13.58 -9.44
CA HIS A 125 8.23 -12.54 -8.41
C HIS A 125 6.83 -12.30 -7.86
N HIS A 126 6.73 -12.19 -6.54
CA HIS A 126 5.48 -12.05 -5.82
C HIS A 126 5.53 -10.81 -4.94
N TYR A 127 4.58 -9.90 -5.14
CA TYR A 127 4.43 -8.67 -4.40
C TYR A 127 3.12 -8.71 -3.62
N LEU A 128 3.20 -8.70 -2.28
CA LEU A 128 2.05 -8.72 -1.39
C LEU A 128 1.76 -7.31 -0.89
N LEU A 129 0.56 -6.82 -1.19
CA LEU A 129 0.06 -5.52 -0.75
C LEU A 129 -0.81 -5.74 0.48
N ASP A 130 -0.39 -5.15 1.59
CA ASP A 130 -1.09 -5.28 2.86
C ASP A 130 -1.92 -4.01 3.12
N PHE A 131 -3.23 -4.17 3.20
CA PHE A 131 -4.15 -3.06 3.44
C PHE A 131 -4.60 -3.03 4.90
N TRP A 132 -4.73 -1.82 5.45
CA TRP A 132 -5.20 -1.56 6.80
C TRP A 132 -6.27 -0.47 6.77
N ASN A 133 -7.49 -0.82 7.19
CA ASN A 133 -8.64 0.07 7.23
C ASN A 133 -9.40 -0.11 8.56
N GLY A 134 -8.76 0.14 9.71
CA GLY A 134 -9.40 0.06 11.03
C GLY A 134 -9.21 -1.29 11.73
N PHE A 135 -10.22 -1.85 12.38
CA PHE A 135 -10.09 -3.08 13.18
C PHE A 135 -11.19 -4.10 12.84
N GLY A 136 -10.91 -5.06 11.96
CA GLY A 136 -11.87 -6.12 11.60
C GLY A 136 -13.25 -5.56 11.24
N GLU A 137 -14.25 -5.87 12.06
CA GLU A 137 -15.65 -5.44 11.95
C GLU A 137 -15.88 -3.92 12.15
N SER A 138 -14.88 -3.17 12.61
CA SER A 138 -14.95 -1.72 12.84
C SER A 138 -13.96 -0.98 11.92
N PRO A 139 -14.33 -0.71 10.66
CA PRO A 139 -13.45 -0.06 9.72
C PRO A 139 -13.40 1.44 9.97
N ILE A 140 -12.29 2.09 9.63
CA ILE A 140 -12.19 3.56 9.73
C ILE A 140 -13.00 4.22 8.62
N ASN A 141 -13.00 3.62 7.43
CA ASN A 141 -13.78 4.08 6.29
C ASN A 141 -14.68 2.95 5.77
N ASN A 142 -15.99 3.09 5.99
CA ASN A 142 -17.01 2.15 5.53
C ASN A 142 -17.13 2.08 3.99
N TYR A 143 -16.60 3.06 3.26
CA TYR A 143 -16.57 3.08 1.79
C TYR A 143 -15.34 2.37 1.19
N ARG A 144 -14.52 1.74 2.04
CA ARG A 144 -13.33 0.99 1.65
C ARG A 144 -13.50 -0.43 2.16
N SER A 145 -13.02 -1.41 1.39
CA SER A 145 -13.08 -2.81 1.81
C SER A 145 -12.39 -2.99 3.17
N HIS A 146 -12.91 -3.93 3.96
CA HIS A 146 -12.18 -4.48 5.09
C HIS A 146 -10.91 -5.19 4.57
N TYR A 147 -9.91 -5.30 5.43
CA TYR A 147 -8.65 -6.02 5.27
C TYR A 147 -8.61 -7.12 4.20
N ALA A 148 -8.04 -6.82 3.04
CA ALA A 148 -7.67 -7.81 2.04
C ALA A 148 -6.16 -7.77 1.83
N CYS A 149 -5.55 -8.89 1.46
CA CYS A 149 -4.24 -8.88 0.83
C CYS A 149 -4.46 -8.93 -0.68
N LEU A 150 -3.74 -8.09 -1.42
CA LEU A 150 -3.66 -8.20 -2.87
C LEU A 150 -2.29 -8.74 -3.22
N ALA A 151 -2.25 -9.86 -3.93
CA ALA A 151 -1.03 -10.41 -4.49
C ALA A 151 -0.89 -9.95 -5.95
N VAL A 152 0.24 -9.35 -6.28
CA VAL A 152 0.66 -9.09 -7.66
C VAL A 152 1.79 -10.06 -7.98
N THR A 153 1.58 -10.91 -8.98
CA THR A 153 2.55 -11.93 -9.40
C THR A 153 3.00 -11.65 -10.81
N LYS A 154 4.32 -11.66 -11.01
CA LYS A 154 4.95 -11.66 -12.33
C LYS A 154 5.69 -12.98 -12.50
N PHE A 155 5.22 -13.84 -13.39
CA PHE A 155 5.97 -15.03 -13.77
C PHE A 155 7.23 -14.64 -14.54
N LYS A 156 8.31 -15.36 -14.29
CA LYS A 156 9.53 -15.26 -15.08
C LYS A 156 9.24 -15.89 -16.44
N ASP A 157 9.80 -15.31 -17.50
CA ASP A 157 9.68 -15.89 -18.84
C ASP A 157 10.32 -17.29 -18.80
N GLN A 158 9.52 -18.32 -19.13
CA GLN A 158 10.01 -19.70 -19.28
C GLN A 158 10.77 -19.86 -20.60
#